data_AF-A0A1B6KYS2-F1
#
_entry.id   AF-A0A1B6KYS2-F1
#
_cell.length_a   1.000
_cell.length_b   1.000
_cell.length_c   1.000
_cell.angle_alpha   90.00
_cell.angle_beta   90.00
_cell.angle_gamma   90.00
#
_symmetry.space_group_name_H-M   'P 1'
#
loop_
_entity.id
_entity.type
_entity.pdbx_description
1 polymer ?
#
loop_
_entity_poly.entity_id
_entity_poly.type
_entity_poly.pdbx_seq_one_letter_code
_entity_poly.pdbx_strand_id
1 'polypeptide(L)'
;MFLFGLANYNEHNIANISTKEKCIYYNRTTGRIITPAYEGIPENLLLNFLGWLMLITLFACLRKRAWNYGRLALVQKNEERWTQLFYGTLDDVVGATEVNSVTSLDSTVHIDRGFCSWIIAIFKIKDENILAKSGYDAVQYLSFQRHIIVLVAIICVISLSVVLPINFQGDLQTEERSFGHTTVSNLDPSSNWLWVHVTLALLYLPLGIYIMRRFSVNLKVEDRDTVSRTLMVSNIPRRSCDADDLHRHFREAYPEFEVQGIQLAYNITKVSRLDKERETAYQARLYCDNYLKDTGVRLDMRPYLCGNICTCCDMYGCPTVDAIDYYTDEESRLQAQVDLERTTALKRPLGIVFVTMVSLAAAKRVYSDH
;
A
#
# COMPACT_ATOMS: atom_id res chain seq x y z
N MET A 1 -46.57 -19.70 5.58
CA MET A 1 -47.45 -19.85 4.41
C MET A 1 -46.95 -21.06 3.64
N PHE A 2 -47.68 -22.15 3.78
CA PHE A 2 -47.45 -23.44 3.15
C PHE A 2 -47.60 -23.34 1.63
N LEU A 3 -46.80 -24.09 0.86
CA LEU A 3 -47.20 -24.56 -0.46
C LEU A 3 -46.76 -26.02 -0.62
N PHE A 4 -47.78 -26.87 -0.66
CA PHE A 4 -47.74 -28.29 -0.97
C PHE A 4 -47.37 -28.52 -2.44
N GLY A 5 -46.59 -29.57 -2.69
CA GLY A 5 -46.49 -30.25 -3.99
C GLY A 5 -46.56 -31.75 -3.75
N LEU A 6 -47.76 -32.33 -3.94
CA LEU A 6 -48.00 -33.77 -3.94
C LEU A 6 -47.48 -34.37 -5.25
N ALA A 7 -46.68 -35.44 -5.16
CA ALA A 7 -46.51 -36.38 -6.26
C ALA A 7 -46.39 -37.81 -5.69
N ASN A 8 -47.45 -38.57 -5.96
CA ASN A 8 -47.70 -40.01 -5.83
C ASN A 8 -46.62 -40.93 -5.25
N TYR A 9 -47.06 -41.61 -4.19
CA TYR A 9 -46.53 -42.85 -3.65
C TYR A 9 -46.98 -44.03 -4.54
N ASN A 10 -46.03 -44.84 -4.99
CA ASN A 10 -46.29 -46.22 -5.44
C ASN A 10 -45.20 -47.11 -4.81
N GLU A 11 -45.62 -47.92 -3.85
CA GLU A 11 -44.86 -49.03 -3.29
C GLU A 11 -44.89 -50.22 -4.28
N HIS A 12 -43.72 -50.76 -4.62
CA HIS A 12 -43.48 -52.22 -4.55
C HIS A 12 -42.01 -52.59 -4.78
N ASN A 13 -41.50 -53.42 -3.86
CA ASN A 13 -40.47 -54.46 -4.01
C ASN A 13 -38.97 -54.09 -3.83
N ILE A 14 -38.56 -54.13 -2.55
CA ILE A 14 -37.52 -55.02 -1.97
C ILE A 14 -36.46 -55.59 -2.95
N ALA A 15 -35.23 -55.09 -2.85
CA ALA A 15 -34.01 -55.92 -2.81
C ALA A 15 -32.79 -55.10 -2.36
N ASN A 16 -32.10 -55.61 -1.35
CA ASN A 16 -30.80 -55.18 -0.81
C ASN A 16 -29.81 -54.60 -1.84
N ILE A 17 -29.40 -53.34 -1.67
CA ILE A 17 -28.05 -52.89 -2.08
C ILE A 17 -27.50 -51.96 -0.99
N SER A 18 -26.69 -52.58 -0.13
CA SER A 18 -25.65 -51.91 0.63
C SER A 18 -24.60 -51.36 -0.34
N THR A 19 -24.50 -50.05 -0.45
CA THR A 19 -23.25 -49.26 -0.57
C THR A 19 -23.62 -47.79 -0.74
N LYS A 20 -23.37 -46.96 0.29
CA LYS A 20 -23.30 -45.50 0.11
C LYS A 20 -22.02 -45.21 -0.68
N GLU A 21 -22.12 -45.17 -2.00
CA GLU A 21 -21.05 -44.63 -2.86
C GLU A 21 -20.93 -43.12 -2.61
N LYS A 22 -19.89 -42.71 -1.88
CA LYS A 22 -19.37 -41.34 -1.95
C LYS A 22 -18.60 -41.20 -3.26
N CYS A 23 -19.28 -40.84 -4.35
CA CYS A 23 -18.63 -40.48 -5.60
C CYS A 23 -18.09 -39.04 -5.54
N ILE A 24 -16.81 -38.88 -5.20
CA ILE A 24 -15.99 -37.77 -5.74
C ILE A 24 -14.61 -38.34 -6.09
N TYR A 25 -14.44 -38.71 -7.36
CA TYR A 25 -13.16 -39.15 -7.89
C TYR A 25 -12.32 -37.92 -8.27
N TYR A 26 -11.59 -37.35 -7.31
CA TYR A 26 -10.49 -36.43 -7.66
C TYR A 26 -9.30 -37.27 -8.10
N ASN A 27 -8.93 -37.17 -9.38
CA ASN A 27 -7.66 -37.69 -9.89
C ASN A 27 -6.52 -36.89 -9.27
N ARG A 28 -6.11 -37.29 -8.06
CA ARG A 28 -5.03 -36.66 -7.31
C ARG A 28 -3.72 -37.18 -7.89
N THR A 29 -3.08 -36.39 -8.73
CA THR A 29 -1.70 -36.64 -9.14
C THR A 29 -0.83 -36.80 -7.90
N THR A 30 -0.42 -38.04 -7.64
CA THR A 30 0.38 -38.48 -6.50
C THR A 30 1.83 -38.07 -6.73
N GLY A 31 2.10 -36.79 -6.52
CA GLY A 31 3.44 -36.26 -6.32
C GLY A 31 3.59 -35.70 -4.91
N ARG A 32 3.13 -36.43 -3.87
CA ARG A 32 3.37 -36.02 -2.48
C ARG A 32 4.72 -36.56 -2.04
N ILE A 33 5.60 -35.67 -1.59
CA ILE A 33 7.02 -36.00 -1.39
C ILE A 33 7.28 -36.54 0.03
N ILE A 34 6.43 -36.21 1.02
CA ILE A 34 6.77 -36.41 2.44
C ILE A 34 5.73 -37.25 3.21
N THR A 35 4.44 -36.86 3.31
CA THR A 35 3.42 -37.69 3.99
C THR A 35 1.99 -37.46 3.46
N PRO A 36 1.12 -38.51 3.44
CA PRO A 36 -0.28 -38.35 3.06
C PRO A 36 -1.18 -37.80 4.20
N ALA A 37 -0.65 -37.65 5.41
CA ALA A 37 -1.40 -37.31 6.62
C ALA A 37 -2.01 -35.89 6.57
N TYR A 38 -3.19 -35.74 7.19
CA TYR A 38 -3.92 -34.47 7.32
C TYR A 38 -4.03 -33.71 5.99
N GLU A 39 -4.33 -34.43 4.91
CA GLU A 39 -4.53 -33.88 3.57
C GLU A 39 -3.32 -33.12 2.97
N GLY A 40 -2.13 -33.21 3.57
CA GLY A 40 -0.93 -32.50 3.14
C GLY A 40 -0.69 -31.16 3.85
N ILE A 41 -1.43 -30.86 4.92
CA ILE A 41 -1.23 -29.63 5.73
C ILE A 41 0.22 -29.54 6.26
N PRO A 42 0.82 -30.60 6.86
CA PRO A 42 2.19 -30.52 7.36
C PRO A 42 3.23 -30.29 6.24
N GLU A 43 3.01 -30.86 5.06
CA GLU A 43 3.86 -30.67 3.88
C GLU A 43 3.80 -29.23 3.39
N ASN A 44 2.59 -28.66 3.25
CA ASN A 44 2.40 -27.27 2.87
C ASN A 44 3.00 -26.30 3.90
N LEU A 45 2.83 -26.58 5.20
CA LEU A 45 3.41 -25.75 6.26
C LEU A 45 4.95 -25.76 6.18
N LEU A 46 5.56 -26.94 5.99
CA LEU A 46 7.00 -27.08 5.85
C LEU A 46 7.52 -26.33 4.62
N LEU A 47 6.89 -26.51 3.45
CA LEU A 47 7.29 -25.82 2.22
C LEU A 47 7.16 -24.30 2.36
N ASN A 48 6.07 -23.80 2.94
CA ASN A 48 5.90 -22.38 3.21
C ASN A 48 6.94 -21.84 4.19
N PHE A 49 7.27 -22.60 5.25
CA PHE A 49 8.31 -22.22 6.20
C PHE A 49 9.71 -22.15 5.55
N LEU A 50 10.05 -23.14 4.72
CA LEU A 50 11.31 -23.15 3.97
C LEU A 50 11.37 -22.00 2.95
N GLY A 51 10.27 -21.75 2.24
CA GLY A 51 10.15 -20.61 1.32
C GLY A 51 10.30 -19.27 2.06
N TRP A 52 9.64 -19.11 3.20
CA TRP A 52 9.78 -17.94 4.05
C TRP A 52 11.22 -17.75 4.54
N LEU A 53 11.89 -18.82 4.99
CA LEU A 53 13.29 -18.77 5.41
C LEU A 53 14.23 -18.36 4.27
N MET A 54 14.00 -18.90 3.06
CA MET A 54 14.74 -18.51 1.86
C MET A 54 14.54 -17.02 1.55
N LEU A 55 13.30 -16.52 1.59
CA LEU A 55 13.00 -15.11 1.34
C LEU A 55 13.60 -14.18 2.38
N ILE A 56 13.56 -14.53 3.67
CA ILE A 56 14.20 -13.76 4.75
C ILE A 56 15.71 -13.74 4.56
N THR A 57 16.32 -14.87 4.19
CA THR A 57 17.77 -14.95 3.92
C THR A 57 18.16 -14.12 2.71
N LEU A 58 17.39 -14.22 1.62
CA LEU A 58 17.58 -13.39 0.42
C LEU A 58 17.47 -11.91 0.76
N PHE A 59 16.43 -11.52 1.50
CA PHE A 59 16.24 -10.15 1.96
C PHE A 59 17.40 -9.66 2.82
N ALA A 60 17.89 -10.46 3.77
CA ALA A 60 19.04 -10.10 4.61
C ALA A 60 20.32 -9.91 3.77
N CYS A 61 20.55 -10.79 2.79
CA CYS A 61 21.66 -10.67 1.84
C CYS A 61 21.55 -9.42 0.96
N LEU A 62 20.36 -9.17 0.40
CA LEU A 62 20.08 -7.99 -0.42
C LEU A 62 20.21 -6.72 0.41
N ARG A 63 19.63 -6.64 1.61
CA ARG A 63 19.75 -5.48 2.51
C ARG A 63 21.21 -5.17 2.83
N LYS A 64 22.03 -6.18 3.10
CA LYS A 64 23.47 -5.99 3.37
C LYS A 64 24.23 -5.47 2.14
N ARG A 65 23.91 -5.97 0.93
CA ARG A 65 24.51 -5.47 -0.32
C ARG A 65 24.00 -4.09 -0.71
N ALA A 66 22.69 -3.89 -0.62
CA ALA A 66 21.99 -2.65 -0.94
C ALA A 66 22.25 -1.55 0.08
N TRP A 67 22.75 -1.81 1.29
CA TRP A 67 23.23 -0.71 2.15
C TRP A 67 24.43 0.02 1.52
N ASN A 68 25.30 -0.72 0.83
CA ASN A 68 26.45 -0.14 0.13
C ASN A 68 26.04 0.66 -1.13
N TYR A 69 25.00 0.22 -1.85
CA TYR A 69 24.45 0.93 -3.03
C TYR A 69 23.38 1.97 -2.68
N GLY A 70 22.63 1.73 -1.61
CA GLY A 70 21.52 2.54 -1.12
C GLY A 70 22.01 3.84 -0.50
N ARG A 71 23.21 3.86 0.09
CA ARG A 71 23.87 5.12 0.47
C ARG A 71 24.24 5.98 -0.75
N LEU A 72 24.48 5.39 -1.92
CA LEU A 72 24.66 6.14 -3.18
C LEU A 72 23.33 6.52 -3.83
N ALA A 73 22.33 5.63 -3.81
CA ALA A 73 21.01 5.90 -4.41
C ALA A 73 20.17 6.90 -3.60
N LEU A 74 20.29 6.93 -2.27
CA LEU A 74 19.67 7.92 -1.39
C LEU A 74 20.28 9.32 -1.57
N VAL A 75 21.56 9.40 -1.95
CA VAL A 75 22.22 10.67 -2.30
C VAL A 75 21.74 11.21 -3.66
N GLN A 76 21.14 10.36 -4.51
CA GLN A 76 20.66 10.74 -5.85
C GLN A 76 19.15 10.93 -5.98
N LYS A 77 18.35 10.66 -4.94
CA LYS A 77 16.89 10.90 -5.02
C LYS A 77 16.54 12.34 -4.69
N ASN A 78 16.57 13.18 -5.72
CA ASN A 78 15.87 14.48 -5.72
C ASN A 78 14.36 14.34 -5.42
N GLU A 79 13.76 13.14 -5.50
CA GLU A 79 12.41 12.86 -5.00
C GLU A 79 12.28 13.00 -3.48
N GLU A 80 13.34 12.73 -2.70
CA GLU A 80 13.30 12.90 -1.24
C GLU A 80 13.40 14.35 -0.80
N ARG A 81 13.81 15.27 -1.69
CA ARG A 81 13.77 16.70 -1.43
C ARG A 81 12.32 17.21 -1.31
N TRP A 82 11.38 16.62 -2.04
CA TRP A 82 9.97 16.97 -1.96
C TRP A 82 9.33 16.51 -0.65
N THR A 83 9.59 15.28 -0.22
CA THR A 83 9.14 14.82 1.10
C THR A 83 9.84 15.56 2.23
N GLN A 84 11.11 15.97 2.09
CA GLN A 84 11.78 16.85 3.05
C GLN A 84 11.27 18.30 3.04
N LEU A 85 10.73 18.81 1.92
CA LEU A 85 10.10 20.14 1.87
C LEU A 85 8.71 20.16 2.53
N PHE A 86 8.00 19.02 2.52
CA PHE A 86 6.66 18.90 3.14
C PHE A 86 6.69 18.36 4.57
N TYR A 87 7.64 17.50 4.92
CA TYR A 87 7.79 16.89 6.24
C TYR A 87 9.05 17.35 7.00
N GLY A 88 9.91 18.14 6.37
CA GLY A 88 10.93 18.91 7.09
C GLY A 88 10.21 20.03 7.82
N THR A 89 10.25 19.98 9.14
CA THR A 89 9.63 20.93 10.05
C THR A 89 9.82 22.37 9.57
N LEU A 90 8.71 23.06 9.28
CA LEU A 90 8.68 24.47 8.85
C LEU A 90 9.14 25.46 9.96
N ASP A 91 9.62 24.97 11.10
CA ASP A 91 10.10 25.79 12.21
C ASP A 91 11.58 26.20 12.10
N ASP A 92 12.37 25.61 11.19
CA ASP A 92 13.83 25.83 11.14
C ASP A 92 14.29 26.97 10.19
N VAL A 93 13.39 27.76 9.59
CA VAL A 93 13.79 28.85 8.66
C VAL A 93 13.93 30.22 9.36
N VAL A 94 13.70 30.32 10.66
CA VAL A 94 13.97 31.55 11.43
C VAL A 94 14.81 31.23 12.66
N GLY A 95 16.13 31.11 12.49
CA GLY A 95 17.04 31.07 13.62
C GLY A 95 18.32 30.31 13.35
N ALA A 96 19.33 30.99 12.82
CA ALA A 96 20.69 30.51 12.86
C ALA A 96 21.14 30.29 14.31
N THR A 97 21.18 29.04 14.76
CA THR A 97 22.11 28.53 15.78
C THR A 97 22.16 27.01 15.68
N GLU A 98 23.38 26.48 15.50
CA GLU A 98 23.71 25.06 15.47
C GLU A 98 23.21 24.32 16.73
N VAL A 99 22.03 23.70 16.70
CA VAL A 99 21.67 22.67 17.68
C VAL A 99 20.74 21.64 17.04
N ASN A 100 21.26 20.43 16.85
CA ASN A 100 20.56 19.15 16.69
C ASN A 100 19.65 18.98 15.46
N SER A 101 20.29 18.86 14.28
CA SER A 101 19.63 18.27 13.12
C SER A 101 19.19 16.84 13.42
N VAL A 102 17.98 16.50 12.96
CA VAL A 102 17.33 15.17 13.06
C VAL A 102 18.17 14.07 12.35
N THR A 103 19.19 14.46 11.60
CA THR A 103 20.26 13.62 11.05
C THR A 103 21.11 12.95 12.14
N SER A 104 21.20 13.55 13.33
CA SER A 104 21.91 12.98 14.49
C SER A 104 21.16 11.81 15.15
N LEU A 105 19.84 11.72 14.96
CA LEU A 105 19.08 10.55 15.44
C LEU A 105 19.38 9.30 14.59
N ASP A 106 19.69 9.48 13.31
CA ASP A 106 20.15 8.39 12.42
C ASP A 106 21.58 7.92 12.78
N SER A 107 22.34 8.76 13.49
CA SER A 107 23.70 8.43 13.96
C SER A 107 23.73 7.72 15.32
N THR A 108 22.62 7.65 16.05
CA THR A 108 22.55 7.04 17.39
C THR A 108 21.82 5.69 17.42
N VAL A 109 21.17 5.28 16.33
CA VAL A 109 20.78 3.89 16.15
C VAL A 109 22.04 3.11 15.80
N HIS A 110 22.64 2.51 16.83
CA HIS A 110 23.76 1.57 16.75
C HIS A 110 23.82 0.84 15.41
N ILE A 111 24.94 1.03 14.72
CA ILE A 111 25.33 0.38 13.47
C ILE A 111 25.03 -1.13 13.55
N ASP A 112 23.92 -1.53 12.94
CA ASP A 112 23.44 -2.91 12.89
C ASP A 112 24.35 -3.74 11.97
N ARG A 113 25.43 -4.30 12.51
CA ARG A 113 26.34 -5.21 11.79
C ARG A 113 25.82 -6.65 11.68
N GLY A 114 24.72 -7.00 12.34
CA GLY A 114 24.16 -8.35 12.36
C GLY A 114 23.15 -8.64 11.24
N PHE A 115 23.20 -9.84 10.63
CA PHE A 115 22.29 -10.27 9.55
C PHE A 115 20.78 -10.22 9.93
N CYS A 116 20.45 -10.38 11.21
CA CYS A 116 19.06 -10.41 11.71
C CYS A 116 18.77 -9.31 12.75
N SER A 117 19.67 -8.34 12.94
CA SER A 117 19.50 -7.31 13.99
C SER A 117 18.27 -6.43 13.76
N TRP A 118 17.92 -6.21 12.48
CA TRP A 118 16.72 -5.49 12.07
C TRP A 118 15.41 -6.12 12.60
N ILE A 119 15.37 -7.44 12.81
CA ILE A 119 14.19 -8.12 13.37
C ILE A 119 14.01 -7.71 14.84
N ILE A 120 15.10 -7.69 15.61
CA ILE A 120 15.08 -7.26 17.02
C ILE A 120 14.74 -5.76 17.10
N ALA A 121 15.24 -4.95 16.16
CA ALA A 121 14.92 -3.53 16.09
C ALA A 121 13.40 -3.29 15.93
N ILE A 122 12.69 -4.08 15.12
CA ILE A 122 11.22 -3.96 14.95
C ILE A 122 10.49 -4.05 16.30
N PHE A 123 10.90 -4.95 17.18
CA PHE A 123 10.28 -5.10 18.50
C PHE A 123 10.70 -4.02 19.52
N LYS A 124 11.78 -3.27 19.25
CA LYS A 124 12.25 -2.18 20.12
C LYS A 124 11.65 -0.82 19.77
N ILE A 125 11.12 -0.65 18.56
CA ILE A 125 10.54 0.62 18.11
C ILE A 125 9.25 0.90 18.90
N LYS A 126 9.19 2.10 19.50
CA LYS A 126 8.01 2.61 20.21
C LYS A 126 7.08 3.37 19.29
N ASP A 127 5.79 3.42 19.64
CA ASP A 127 4.77 4.17 18.88
C ASP A 127 5.11 5.67 18.74
N GLU A 128 5.78 6.27 19.73
CA GLU A 128 6.26 7.67 19.68
C GLU A 128 7.26 7.92 18.54
N ASN A 129 8.18 6.96 18.32
CA ASN A 129 9.17 7.05 17.25
C ASN A 129 8.50 6.91 15.88
N ILE A 130 7.47 6.06 15.78
CA ILE A 130 6.70 5.87 14.55
C ILE A 130 5.85 7.11 14.27
N LEU A 131 5.25 7.70 15.30
CA LEU A 131 4.49 8.95 15.16
C LEU A 131 5.37 10.07 14.62
N ALA A 132 6.54 10.28 15.23
CA ALA A 132 7.47 11.33 14.83
C ALA A 132 8.00 11.17 13.40
N LYS A 133 8.16 9.92 12.92
CA LYS A 133 8.77 9.64 11.61
C LYS A 133 7.77 9.37 10.49
N SER A 134 6.62 8.78 10.80
CA SER A 134 5.67 8.22 9.84
C SER A 134 4.24 8.74 10.02
N GLY A 135 3.98 9.58 11.02
CA GLY A 135 2.69 10.23 11.25
C GLY A 135 1.65 9.34 11.93
N TYR A 136 0.46 9.92 12.15
CA TYR A 136 -0.64 9.27 12.87
C TYR A 136 -1.19 8.04 12.14
N ASP A 137 -1.30 8.09 10.81
CA ASP A 137 -1.85 6.99 10.00
C ASP A 137 -1.06 5.68 10.18
N ALA A 138 0.27 5.77 10.21
CA ALA A 138 1.14 4.61 10.41
C ALA A 138 0.93 3.96 11.78
N VAL A 139 0.82 4.78 12.83
CA VAL A 139 0.56 4.32 14.20
C VAL A 139 -0.82 3.67 14.29
N GLN A 140 -1.84 4.27 13.68
CA GLN A 140 -3.19 3.72 13.65
C GLN A 140 -3.25 2.37 12.94
N TYR A 141 -2.61 2.25 11.78
CA TYR A 141 -2.54 0.99 11.03
C TYR A 141 -1.86 -0.12 11.85
N LEU A 142 -0.72 0.16 12.48
CA LEU A 142 -0.02 -0.83 13.31
C LEU A 142 -0.82 -1.17 14.58
N SER A 143 -1.50 -0.19 15.17
CA SER A 143 -2.41 -0.42 16.29
C SER A 143 -3.55 -1.36 15.90
N PHE A 144 -4.18 -1.15 14.73
CA PHE A 144 -5.21 -2.02 14.20
C PHE A 144 -4.71 -3.46 14.04
N GLN A 145 -3.54 -3.64 13.43
CA GLN A 145 -2.94 -4.95 13.23
C GLN A 145 -2.68 -5.67 14.56
N ARG A 146 -2.22 -4.95 15.60
CA ARG A 146 -2.04 -5.52 16.94
C ARG A 146 -3.36 -6.01 17.55
N HIS A 147 -4.46 -5.27 17.38
CA HIS A 147 -5.78 -5.69 17.87
C HIS A 147 -6.30 -6.94 17.14
N ILE A 148 -6.07 -7.05 15.83
CA ILE A 148 -6.40 -8.27 15.06
C ILE A 148 -5.58 -9.45 15.58
N ILE A 149 -4.26 -9.28 15.76
CA ILE A 149 -3.38 -10.36 16.26
C ILE A 149 -3.87 -10.84 17.63
N VAL A 150 -4.23 -9.93 18.54
CA VAL A 150 -4.77 -10.27 19.86
C VAL A 150 -6.11 -11.02 19.74
N LEU A 151 -7.04 -10.55 18.90
CA LEU A 151 -8.33 -11.22 18.68
C LEU A 151 -8.13 -12.65 18.14
N VAL A 152 -7.32 -12.80 17.10
CA VAL A 152 -7.02 -14.10 16.48
C VAL A 152 -6.31 -15.01 17.48
N ALA A 153 -5.39 -14.49 18.30
CA ALA A 153 -4.73 -15.27 19.34
C ALA A 153 -5.73 -15.80 20.38
N ILE A 154 -6.67 -14.97 20.85
CA ILE A 154 -7.71 -15.40 21.80
C ILE A 154 -8.59 -16.50 21.18
N ILE A 155 -9.10 -16.29 19.96
CA ILE A 155 -9.92 -17.27 19.24
C ILE A 155 -9.13 -18.56 19.01
N CYS A 156 -7.85 -18.47 18.66
CA CYS A 156 -6.97 -19.61 18.45
C CYS A 156 -6.81 -20.42 19.74
N VAL A 157 -6.50 -19.77 20.86
CA VAL A 157 -6.36 -20.44 22.16
C VAL A 157 -7.64 -21.16 22.57
N ILE A 158 -8.81 -20.51 22.44
CA ILE A 158 -10.10 -21.15 22.76
C ILE A 158 -10.38 -22.31 21.81
N SER A 159 -10.11 -22.14 20.52
CA SER A 159 -10.35 -23.19 19.52
C SER A 159 -9.44 -24.41 19.74
N LEU A 160 -8.17 -24.20 20.10
CA LEU A 160 -7.24 -25.29 20.39
C LEU A 160 -7.53 -25.99 21.73
N SER A 161 -8.04 -25.26 22.73
CA SER A 161 -8.30 -25.81 24.07
C SER A 161 -9.70 -26.42 24.25
N VAL A 162 -10.70 -25.98 23.48
CA VAL A 162 -12.09 -26.42 23.62
C VAL A 162 -12.60 -27.11 22.36
N VAL A 163 -12.55 -26.42 21.22
CA VAL A 163 -13.14 -26.93 19.95
C VAL A 163 -12.39 -28.17 19.46
N LEU A 164 -11.06 -28.13 19.47
CA LEU A 164 -10.24 -29.21 18.96
C LEU A 164 -10.42 -30.52 19.77
N PRO A 165 -10.34 -30.54 21.12
CA PRO A 165 -10.64 -31.74 21.89
C PRO A 165 -12.06 -32.29 21.67
N ILE A 166 -13.06 -31.42 21.55
CA ILE A 166 -14.45 -31.85 21.28
C ILE A 166 -14.53 -32.54 19.92
N ASN A 167 -13.90 -31.99 18.87
CA ASN A 167 -13.92 -32.61 17.55
C ASN A 167 -13.25 -34.01 17.55
N PHE A 168 -12.18 -34.19 18.34
CA PHE A 168 -11.52 -35.49 18.50
C PHE A 168 -12.33 -36.52 19.31
N GLN A 169 -13.41 -36.14 20.00
CA GLN A 169 -14.31 -37.10 20.65
C GLN A 169 -15.25 -37.81 19.67
N GLY A 170 -15.39 -37.28 18.46
CA GLY A 170 -16.20 -37.90 17.41
C GLY A 170 -15.57 -39.18 16.84
N ASP A 171 -16.40 -40.05 16.28
CA ASP A 171 -16.00 -41.34 15.71
C ASP A 171 -16.38 -41.51 14.22
N LEU A 172 -16.94 -40.47 13.59
CA LEU A 172 -17.45 -40.55 12.22
C LEU A 172 -16.34 -40.66 11.16
N GLN A 173 -15.12 -40.24 11.48
CA GLN A 173 -13.99 -40.28 10.55
C GLN A 173 -13.23 -41.60 10.68
N THR A 174 -13.29 -42.42 9.62
CA THR A 174 -12.70 -43.77 9.60
C THR A 174 -11.20 -43.79 9.31
N GLU A 175 -10.65 -42.76 8.67
CA GLU A 175 -9.23 -42.67 8.35
C GLU A 175 -8.44 -42.05 9.51
N GLU A 176 -7.57 -42.82 10.19
CA GLU A 176 -6.86 -42.41 11.41
C GLU A 176 -6.10 -41.07 11.33
N ARG A 177 -5.66 -40.66 10.14
CA ARG A 177 -4.87 -39.43 9.93
C ARG A 177 -5.56 -38.44 8.98
N SER A 178 -6.89 -38.46 8.94
CA SER A 178 -7.68 -37.48 8.18
C SER A 178 -7.77 -36.14 8.90
N PHE A 179 -7.79 -35.05 8.13
CA PHE A 179 -8.07 -33.71 8.68
C PHE A 179 -9.48 -33.60 9.26
N GLY A 180 -10.41 -34.43 8.78
CA GLY A 180 -11.81 -34.47 9.25
C GLY A 180 -11.94 -34.62 10.77
N HIS A 181 -11.01 -35.36 11.42
CA HIS A 181 -10.97 -35.55 12.88
C HIS A 181 -10.92 -34.24 13.67
N THR A 182 -10.33 -33.19 13.08
CA THR A 182 -10.15 -31.88 13.74
C THR A 182 -11.34 -30.94 13.55
N THR A 183 -12.38 -31.37 12.82
CA THR A 183 -13.50 -30.53 12.39
C THR A 183 -14.84 -31.05 12.93
N VAL A 184 -15.87 -30.22 12.82
CA VAL A 184 -17.26 -30.58 13.17
C VAL A 184 -17.76 -31.83 12.43
N SER A 185 -17.16 -32.19 11.28
CA SER A 185 -17.54 -33.36 10.49
C SER A 185 -17.25 -34.70 11.16
N ASN A 186 -16.48 -34.72 12.25
CA ASN A 186 -16.25 -35.92 13.04
C ASN A 186 -17.35 -36.18 14.08
N LEU A 187 -18.18 -35.17 14.38
CA LEU A 187 -19.23 -35.27 15.38
C LEU A 187 -20.54 -35.79 14.80
N ASP A 188 -21.25 -36.62 15.57
CA ASP A 188 -22.59 -37.07 15.20
C ASP A 188 -23.58 -35.88 15.09
N PRO A 189 -24.38 -35.78 14.00
CA PRO A 189 -25.35 -34.70 13.81
C PRO A 189 -26.40 -34.55 14.92
N SER A 190 -26.66 -35.61 15.68
CA SER A 190 -27.59 -35.61 16.82
C SER A 190 -26.92 -35.25 18.16
N SER A 191 -25.60 -35.04 18.16
CA SER A 191 -24.84 -34.78 19.37
C SER A 191 -25.03 -33.36 19.91
N ASN A 192 -25.21 -33.26 21.24
CA ASN A 192 -25.30 -31.97 21.93
C ASN A 192 -24.00 -31.15 21.86
N TRP A 193 -22.86 -31.76 21.52
CA TRP A 193 -21.56 -31.07 21.36
C TRP A 193 -21.56 -30.03 20.24
N LEU A 194 -22.46 -30.15 19.26
CA LEU A 194 -22.63 -29.16 18.20
C LEU A 194 -23.07 -27.79 18.76
N TRP A 195 -23.83 -27.77 19.86
CA TRP A 195 -24.25 -26.52 20.50
C TRP A 195 -23.09 -25.73 21.07
N VAL A 196 -21.98 -26.38 21.44
CA VAL A 196 -20.76 -25.68 21.88
C VAL A 196 -20.19 -24.84 20.74
N HIS A 197 -20.16 -25.38 19.52
CA HIS A 197 -19.69 -24.64 18.33
C HIS A 197 -20.58 -23.44 18.03
N VAL A 198 -21.90 -23.63 18.06
CA VAL A 198 -22.88 -22.55 17.85
C VAL A 198 -22.72 -21.47 18.91
N THR A 199 -22.60 -21.86 20.17
CA THR A 199 -22.43 -20.93 21.30
C THR A 199 -21.12 -20.15 21.17
N LEU A 200 -20.00 -20.82 20.89
CA LEU A 200 -18.70 -20.15 20.71
C LEU A 200 -18.70 -19.21 19.50
N ALA A 201 -19.30 -19.60 18.38
CA ALA A 201 -19.42 -18.74 17.21
C ALA A 201 -20.23 -17.47 17.53
N LEU A 202 -21.33 -17.61 18.29
CA LEU A 202 -22.11 -16.47 18.76
C LEU A 202 -21.36 -15.61 19.78
N LEU A 203 -20.45 -16.17 20.59
CA LEU A 203 -19.61 -15.43 21.54
C LEU A 203 -18.41 -14.73 20.89
N TYR A 204 -17.88 -15.26 19.79
CA TYR A 204 -16.78 -14.60 19.05
C TYR A 204 -17.21 -13.30 18.38
N LEU A 205 -18.49 -13.16 18.02
CA LEU A 205 -19.03 -11.94 17.44
C LEU A 205 -18.96 -10.74 18.42
N PRO A 206 -19.53 -10.78 19.63
CA PRO A 206 -19.41 -9.69 20.60
C PRO A 206 -17.98 -9.50 21.08
N LEU A 207 -17.15 -10.55 21.16
CA LEU A 207 -15.72 -10.43 21.44
C LEU A 207 -15.00 -9.60 20.36
N GLY A 208 -15.27 -9.90 19.09
CA GLY A 208 -14.77 -9.14 17.95
C GLY A 208 -15.20 -7.68 18.01
N ILE A 209 -16.48 -7.41 18.26
CA ILE A 209 -17.01 -6.05 18.43
C ILE A 209 -16.33 -5.35 19.61
N TYR A 210 -16.13 -6.01 20.74
CA TYR A 210 -15.49 -5.42 21.91
C TYR A 210 -14.05 -4.99 21.63
N ILE A 211 -13.24 -5.88 21.06
CA ILE A 211 -11.83 -5.58 20.73
C ILE A 211 -11.75 -4.49 19.65
N MET A 212 -12.59 -4.57 18.61
CA MET A 212 -12.62 -3.56 17.55
C MET A 212 -13.12 -2.21 18.08
N ARG A 213 -14.11 -2.19 18.98
CA ARG A 213 -14.58 -0.96 19.63
C ARG A 213 -13.49 -0.32 20.48
N ARG A 214 -12.71 -1.12 21.21
CA ARG A 214 -11.55 -0.62 21.96
C ARG A 214 -10.53 0.04 21.04
N PHE A 215 -10.28 -0.54 19.87
CA PHE A 215 -9.46 0.09 18.84
C PHE A 215 -10.09 1.40 18.33
N SER A 216 -11.36 1.38 17.93
CA SER A 216 -12.06 2.53 17.37
C SER A 216 -12.15 3.72 18.33
N VAL A 217 -12.33 3.48 19.63
CA VAL A 217 -12.35 4.57 20.64
C VAL A 217 -10.96 5.19 20.84
N ASN A 218 -9.89 4.41 20.65
CA ASN A 218 -8.52 4.91 20.73
C ASN A 218 -8.04 5.51 19.40
N LEU A 219 -8.84 5.43 18.34
CA LEU A 219 -8.56 6.06 17.07
C LEU A 219 -8.72 7.57 17.26
N LYS A 220 -7.59 8.27 17.42
CA LYS A 220 -7.55 9.73 17.26
C LYS A 220 -7.78 10.04 15.78
N VAL A 221 -9.03 9.95 15.34
CA VAL A 221 -9.41 10.59 14.08
C VAL A 221 -9.13 12.06 14.31
N GLU A 222 -8.15 12.59 13.60
CA GLU A 222 -7.97 14.03 13.53
C GLU A 222 -9.32 14.60 13.12
N ASP A 223 -9.96 15.38 14.00
CA ASP A 223 -11.33 15.82 13.80
C ASP A 223 -11.41 16.42 12.40
N ARG A 224 -12.22 15.84 11.52
CA ARG A 224 -12.44 16.37 10.16
C ARG A 224 -12.98 17.81 10.18
N ASP A 225 -13.37 18.28 11.36
CA ASP A 225 -13.80 19.64 11.67
C ASP A 225 -12.63 20.64 11.82
N THR A 226 -11.37 20.18 11.76
CA THR A 226 -10.23 21.10 11.64
C THR A 226 -10.13 21.60 10.20
N VAL A 227 -11.00 22.55 9.87
CA VAL A 227 -10.91 23.34 8.64
C VAL A 227 -9.52 23.96 8.59
N SER A 228 -8.75 23.60 7.57
CA SER A 228 -7.47 24.24 7.29
C SER A 228 -7.69 25.70 6.90
N ARG A 229 -6.66 26.54 7.07
CA ARG A 229 -6.72 27.95 6.63
C ARG A 229 -6.96 28.11 5.12
N THR A 230 -6.64 27.07 4.34
CA THR A 230 -6.83 27.04 2.90
C THR A 230 -8.05 26.20 2.54
N LEU A 231 -9.01 26.82 1.85
CA LEU A 231 -10.24 26.21 1.38
C LEU A 231 -10.15 25.89 -0.11
N MET A 232 -10.60 24.70 -0.50
CA MET A 232 -10.78 24.34 -1.91
C MET A 232 -12.21 24.69 -2.33
N VAL A 233 -12.35 25.66 -3.23
CA VAL A 233 -13.64 26.03 -3.81
C VAL A 233 -13.72 25.48 -5.23
N SER A 234 -14.80 24.76 -5.52
CA SER A 234 -15.01 24.09 -6.80
C SER A 234 -16.25 24.62 -7.51
N ASN A 235 -16.43 24.24 -8.78
CA ASN A 235 -17.56 24.65 -9.63
C ASN A 235 -17.67 26.17 -9.88
N ILE A 236 -16.55 26.88 -9.91
CA ILE A 236 -16.52 28.30 -10.28
C ILE A 236 -16.77 28.43 -11.79
N PRO A 237 -17.75 29.26 -12.22
CA PRO A 237 -17.97 29.52 -13.63
C PRO A 237 -16.71 30.03 -14.32
N ARG A 238 -16.31 29.40 -15.44
CA ARG A 238 -15.05 29.75 -16.15
C ARG A 238 -14.93 31.21 -16.53
N ARG A 239 -16.06 31.89 -16.76
CA ARG A 239 -16.10 33.32 -17.14
C ARG A 239 -15.70 34.26 -16.01
N SER A 240 -15.80 33.80 -14.77
CA SER A 240 -15.50 34.57 -13.55
C SER A 240 -14.38 33.89 -12.75
N CYS A 241 -13.65 32.97 -13.38
CA CYS A 241 -12.55 32.23 -12.77
C CYS A 241 -11.24 32.98 -13.01
N ASP A 242 -11.24 34.24 -12.58
CA ASP A 242 -10.08 35.12 -12.59
C ASP A 242 -9.72 35.52 -11.16
N ALA A 243 -8.42 35.78 -10.91
CA ALA A 243 -7.94 36.09 -9.57
C ALA A 243 -8.56 37.40 -9.04
N ASP A 244 -8.72 38.43 -9.88
CA ASP A 244 -9.25 39.73 -9.46
C ASP A 244 -10.74 39.67 -9.16
N ASP A 245 -11.50 38.94 -9.99
CA ASP A 245 -12.93 38.71 -9.79
C ASP A 245 -13.19 37.93 -8.50
N LEU A 246 -12.39 36.90 -8.23
CA LEU A 246 -12.49 36.12 -6.99
C LEU A 246 -12.09 36.95 -5.77
N HIS A 247 -11.02 37.75 -5.88
CA HIS A 247 -10.64 38.68 -4.80
C HIS A 247 -11.75 39.67 -4.47
N ARG A 248 -12.41 40.22 -5.50
CA ARG A 248 -13.56 41.11 -5.32
C ARG A 248 -14.74 40.38 -4.67
N HIS A 249 -15.08 39.19 -5.15
CA HIS A 249 -16.16 38.38 -4.58
C HIS A 249 -15.96 38.09 -3.08
N PHE A 250 -14.79 37.62 -2.67
CA PHE A 250 -14.52 37.32 -1.26
C PHE A 250 -14.50 38.59 -0.39
N ARG A 251 -14.02 39.73 -0.92
CA ARG A 251 -14.03 41.02 -0.21
C ARG A 251 -15.44 41.57 -0.02
N GLU A 252 -16.32 41.36 -0.99
CA GLU A 252 -17.72 41.79 -0.91
C GLU A 252 -18.57 40.86 -0.03
N ALA A 253 -18.34 39.54 -0.11
CA ALA A 253 -19.10 38.55 0.65
C ALA A 253 -18.68 38.48 2.12
N TYR A 254 -17.38 38.66 2.42
CA TYR A 254 -16.80 38.53 3.75
C TYR A 254 -15.89 39.73 4.08
N PRO A 255 -16.42 40.96 4.19
CA PRO A 255 -15.62 42.17 4.41
C PRO A 255 -14.85 42.18 5.74
N GLU A 256 -15.28 41.39 6.72
CA GLU A 256 -14.63 41.21 8.01
C GLU A 256 -13.38 40.31 7.96
N PHE A 257 -13.18 39.55 6.88
CA PHE A 257 -12.07 38.62 6.74
C PHE A 257 -11.17 38.97 5.57
N GLU A 258 -9.85 38.97 5.83
CA GLU A 258 -8.86 39.18 4.80
C GLU A 258 -8.42 37.83 4.17
N VAL A 259 -8.38 37.82 2.84
CA VAL A 259 -7.86 36.69 2.05
C VAL A 259 -6.36 36.89 1.88
N GLN A 260 -5.56 35.93 2.35
CA GLN A 260 -4.10 35.95 2.25
C GLN A 260 -3.64 35.66 0.81
N GLY A 261 -4.31 34.76 0.10
CA GLY A 261 -3.94 34.43 -1.26
C GLY A 261 -4.95 33.53 -1.95
N ILE A 262 -5.05 33.69 -3.27
CA ILE A 262 -5.92 32.91 -4.14
C ILE A 262 -5.06 32.22 -5.18
N GLN A 263 -5.10 30.89 -5.22
CA GLN A 263 -4.37 30.07 -6.18
C GLN A 263 -5.33 29.32 -7.10
N LEU A 264 -5.36 29.71 -8.37
CA LEU A 264 -6.13 29.04 -9.41
C LEU A 264 -5.54 27.67 -9.73
N ALA A 265 -6.41 26.68 -9.95
CA ALA A 265 -6.02 25.35 -10.39
C ALA A 265 -6.16 25.22 -11.92
N TYR A 266 -5.16 24.56 -12.53
CA TYR A 266 -5.05 24.38 -13.97
C TYR A 266 -4.86 22.91 -14.33
N ASN A 267 -5.23 22.55 -15.56
CA ASN A 267 -4.93 21.22 -16.07
C ASN A 267 -3.44 21.11 -16.46
N ILE A 268 -2.65 20.49 -15.58
CA ILE A 268 -1.22 20.27 -15.79
C ILE A 268 -0.88 18.87 -16.32
N THR A 269 -1.85 18.00 -16.59
CA THR A 269 -1.59 16.58 -16.92
C THR A 269 -0.64 16.42 -18.10
N LYS A 270 -0.83 17.21 -19.17
CA LYS A 270 0.04 17.18 -20.35
C LYS A 270 1.43 17.76 -20.04
N VAL A 271 1.49 18.86 -19.29
CA VAL A 271 2.75 19.48 -18.86
C VAL A 271 3.56 18.50 -18.01
N SER A 272 2.95 17.86 -17.01
CA SER A 272 3.61 16.86 -16.16
C SER A 272 4.11 15.65 -16.94
N ARG A 273 3.35 15.19 -17.96
CA ARG A 273 3.81 14.10 -18.83
C ARG A 273 5.05 14.50 -19.63
N LEU A 274 5.02 15.66 -20.28
CA LEU A 274 6.15 16.17 -21.07
C LEU A 274 7.37 16.47 -20.19
N ASP A 275 7.16 17.01 -18.99
CA ASP A 275 8.22 17.30 -18.02
C ASP A 275 8.91 16.01 -17.55
N LYS A 276 8.13 14.93 -17.35
CA LYS A 276 8.66 13.60 -17.04
C LYS A 276 9.45 12.99 -18.21
N GLU A 277 8.98 13.17 -19.44
CA GLU A 277 9.71 12.76 -20.64
C GLU A 277 11.03 13.53 -20.76
N ARG A 278 11.01 14.86 -20.53
CA ARG A 278 12.22 15.70 -20.50
C ARG A 278 13.21 15.23 -19.45
N GLU A 279 12.74 14.97 -18.22
CA GLU A 279 13.58 14.49 -17.14
C GLU A 279 14.21 13.14 -17.49
N THR A 280 13.47 12.25 -18.14
CA THR A 280 14.01 10.96 -18.61
C THR A 280 15.12 11.16 -19.63
N ALA A 281 14.94 12.08 -20.59
CA ALA A 281 15.98 12.44 -21.57
C ALA A 281 17.21 13.07 -20.89
N TYR A 282 17.01 13.96 -19.91
CA TYR A 282 18.07 14.57 -19.11
C TYR A 282 18.90 13.52 -18.36
N GLN A 283 18.24 12.57 -17.69
CA GLN A 283 18.92 11.48 -16.98
C GLN A 283 19.69 10.57 -17.93
N ALA A 284 19.15 10.29 -19.12
CA ALA A 284 19.83 9.52 -20.14
C ALA A 284 21.08 10.25 -20.68
N ARG A 285 20.99 11.56 -20.93
CA ARG A 285 22.17 12.38 -21.27
C ARG A 285 23.21 12.33 -20.16
N LEU A 286 22.81 12.55 -18.91
CA LEU A 286 23.70 12.55 -17.76
C LEU A 286 24.44 11.21 -17.61
N TYR A 287 23.76 10.09 -17.86
CA TYR A 287 24.39 8.77 -17.91
C TYR A 287 25.47 8.70 -19.01
N CYS A 288 25.15 9.15 -20.23
CA CYS A 288 26.10 9.16 -21.34
C CYS A 288 27.30 10.08 -21.09
N ASP A 289 27.09 11.25 -20.50
CA ASP A 289 28.15 12.18 -20.11
C ASP A 289 29.08 11.59 -19.05
N ASN A 290 28.52 10.91 -18.04
CA ASN A 290 29.32 10.25 -17.01
C ASN A 290 30.09 9.07 -17.60
N TYR A 291 29.48 8.29 -18.49
CA TYR A 291 30.17 7.21 -19.19
C TYR A 291 31.35 7.74 -20.03
N LEU A 292 31.17 8.86 -20.74
CA LEU A 292 32.24 9.51 -21.48
C LEU A 292 33.38 9.97 -20.56
N LYS A 293 33.08 10.52 -19.39
CA LYS A 293 34.09 10.93 -18.40
C LYS A 293 34.88 9.74 -17.85
N ASP A 294 34.21 8.62 -17.59
CA ASP A 294 34.81 7.45 -16.96
C ASP A 294 35.61 6.59 -17.94
N THR A 295 35.14 6.46 -19.18
CA THR A 295 35.73 5.55 -20.18
C THR A 295 36.45 6.26 -21.32
N GLY A 296 36.19 7.55 -21.53
CA GLY A 296 36.68 8.31 -22.69
C GLY A 296 35.96 8.00 -24.01
N VAL A 297 34.92 7.17 -24.00
CA VAL A 297 34.21 6.72 -25.21
C VAL A 297 32.81 7.35 -25.27
N ARG A 298 32.46 7.90 -26.46
CA ARG A 298 31.10 8.36 -26.74
C ARG A 298 30.20 7.17 -27.09
N LEU A 299 29.02 7.13 -26.47
CA LEU A 299 28.05 6.07 -26.69
C LEU A 299 27.22 6.35 -27.94
N ASP A 300 27.15 5.35 -28.81
CA ASP A 300 26.22 5.33 -29.92
C ASP A 300 24.93 4.61 -29.52
N MET A 301 23.79 5.08 -30.03
CA MET A 301 22.51 4.43 -29.79
C MET A 301 21.62 4.43 -31.03
N ARG A 302 20.52 3.70 -30.91
CA ARG A 302 19.49 3.53 -31.94
C ARG A 302 18.16 4.03 -31.39
N PRO A 303 17.62 5.16 -31.89
CA PRO A 303 16.47 5.83 -31.31
C PRO A 303 15.15 5.20 -31.75
N TYR A 304 15.04 3.87 -31.65
CA TYR A 304 13.84 3.10 -31.94
C TYR A 304 13.63 2.01 -30.90
N LEU A 305 12.37 1.61 -30.74
CA LEU A 305 11.98 0.63 -29.74
C LEU A 305 12.76 -0.67 -29.93
N CYS A 306 13.41 -1.14 -28.85
CA CYS A 306 14.26 -2.33 -28.87
C CYS A 306 15.44 -2.26 -29.86
N GLY A 307 15.94 -1.08 -30.22
CA GLY A 307 16.96 -0.96 -31.27
C GLY A 307 18.31 -1.62 -30.98
N ASN A 308 18.67 -1.75 -29.71
CA ASN A 308 19.85 -2.50 -29.27
C ASN A 308 19.54 -3.98 -28.95
N ILE A 309 18.28 -4.40 -29.05
CA ILE A 309 17.82 -5.77 -28.77
C ILE A 309 17.45 -6.49 -30.08
N CYS A 310 17.02 -5.77 -31.12
CA CYS A 310 16.73 -6.40 -32.40
C CYS A 310 18.02 -6.83 -33.10
N THR A 311 18.23 -8.14 -33.15
CA THR A 311 19.30 -8.79 -33.93
C THR A 311 19.22 -8.47 -35.43
N CYS A 312 18.05 -8.05 -35.91
CA CYS A 312 17.82 -7.61 -37.27
C CYS A 312 18.61 -6.33 -37.64
N CYS A 313 18.74 -5.39 -36.70
CA CYS A 313 19.28 -4.07 -36.99
C CYS A 313 20.81 -4.06 -37.20
N ASP A 314 21.51 -5.04 -36.62
CA ASP A 314 22.94 -5.28 -36.87
C ASP A 314 23.18 -5.91 -38.24
N MET A 315 22.26 -6.78 -38.68
CA MET A 315 22.35 -7.46 -39.98
C MET A 315 22.05 -6.51 -41.15
N TYR A 316 21.11 -5.57 -40.95
CA TYR A 316 20.71 -4.59 -41.97
C TYR A 316 21.43 -3.24 -41.87
N GLY A 317 22.39 -3.08 -40.95
CA GLY A 317 23.22 -1.88 -40.85
C GLY A 317 22.42 -0.60 -40.54
N CYS A 318 21.46 -0.67 -39.63
CA CYS A 318 20.64 0.49 -39.29
C CYS A 318 21.50 1.63 -38.69
N PRO A 319 21.24 2.90 -39.07
CA PRO A 319 22.08 4.03 -38.65
C PRO A 319 22.05 4.19 -37.13
N THR A 320 23.22 4.40 -36.55
CA THR A 320 23.42 4.80 -35.15
C THR A 320 23.56 6.31 -35.06
N VAL A 321 23.21 6.87 -33.91
CA VAL A 321 23.37 8.29 -33.59
C VAL A 321 24.14 8.45 -32.29
N ASP A 322 24.90 9.54 -32.16
CA ASP A 322 25.57 9.89 -30.91
C ASP A 322 24.50 10.14 -29.83
N ALA A 323 24.61 9.41 -28.71
CA ALA A 323 23.61 9.45 -27.66
C ALA A 323 23.57 10.81 -26.93
N ILE A 324 24.72 11.46 -26.75
CA ILE A 324 24.80 12.75 -26.04
C ILE A 324 24.14 13.82 -26.88
N ASP A 325 24.48 13.87 -28.16
CA ASP A 325 23.96 14.87 -29.08
C ASP A 325 22.44 14.68 -29.28
N TYR A 326 21.97 13.43 -29.44
CA TYR A 326 20.54 13.13 -29.51
C TYR A 326 19.78 13.54 -28.25
N TYR A 327 20.23 13.15 -27.04
CA TYR A 327 19.50 13.47 -25.82
C TYR A 327 19.54 14.97 -25.51
N THR A 328 20.57 15.68 -25.96
CA THR A 328 20.65 17.15 -25.84
C THR A 328 19.61 17.84 -26.72
N ASP A 329 19.46 17.40 -27.97
CA ASP A 329 18.42 17.93 -28.88
C ASP A 329 17.02 17.55 -28.37
N GLU A 330 16.84 16.32 -27.90
CA GLU A 330 15.56 15.82 -27.39
C GLU A 330 15.12 16.53 -26.11
N GLU A 331 16.04 16.78 -25.17
CA GLU A 331 15.79 17.59 -23.98
C GLU A 331 15.35 19.01 -24.37
N SER A 332 16.05 19.64 -25.32
CA SER A 332 15.74 20.99 -25.80
C SER A 332 14.36 21.04 -26.47
N ARG A 333 14.04 20.04 -27.30
CA ARG A 333 12.73 19.88 -27.94
C ARG A 333 11.61 19.71 -26.91
N LEU A 334 11.81 18.85 -25.91
CA LEU A 334 10.82 18.60 -24.86
C LEU A 334 10.66 19.82 -23.95
N GLN A 335 11.74 20.54 -23.63
CA GLN A 335 11.69 21.77 -22.86
C GLN A 335 10.84 22.84 -23.56
N ALA A 336 11.05 23.05 -24.87
CA ALA A 336 10.23 23.97 -25.65
C ALA A 336 8.74 23.59 -25.65
N GLN A 337 8.43 22.29 -25.70
CA GLN A 337 7.04 21.80 -25.61
C GLN A 337 6.44 22.00 -24.21
N VAL A 338 7.21 21.76 -23.15
CA VAL A 338 6.79 22.03 -21.77
C VAL A 338 6.45 23.51 -21.59
N ASP A 339 7.28 24.42 -22.09
CA ASP A 339 7.05 25.86 -21.96
C ASP A 339 5.82 26.33 -22.75
N LEU A 340 5.65 25.82 -23.98
CA LEU A 340 4.46 26.10 -24.79
C LEU A 340 3.17 25.58 -24.13
N GLU A 341 3.19 24.36 -23.63
CA GLU A 341 2.02 23.77 -22.97
C GLU A 341 1.74 24.43 -21.61
N ARG A 342 2.77 24.84 -20.87
CA ARG A 342 2.62 25.60 -19.61
C ARG A 342 1.90 26.91 -19.85
N THR A 343 2.34 27.69 -20.85
CA THR A 343 1.66 28.96 -21.20
C THR A 343 0.23 28.75 -21.70
N THR A 344 -0.04 27.62 -22.36
CA THR A 344 -1.39 27.25 -22.82
C THR A 344 -2.30 26.82 -21.67
N ALA A 345 -1.79 26.03 -20.73
CA ALA A 345 -2.51 25.54 -19.56
C ALA A 345 -2.95 26.69 -18.64
N LEU A 346 -2.08 27.68 -18.42
CA LEU A 346 -2.38 28.86 -17.59
C LEU A 346 -3.52 29.73 -18.14
N LYS A 347 -3.84 29.63 -19.43
CA LYS A 347 -4.96 30.39 -20.04
C LYS A 347 -6.34 29.79 -19.75
N ARG A 348 -6.40 28.56 -19.23
CA ARG A 348 -7.65 27.80 -19.07
C ARG A 348 -7.78 27.25 -17.64
N PRO A 349 -8.24 28.09 -16.69
CA PRO A 349 -8.48 27.63 -15.32
C PRO A 349 -9.60 26.58 -15.26
N LEU A 350 -9.52 25.67 -14.29
CA LEU A 350 -10.44 24.52 -14.17
C LEU A 350 -11.80 24.87 -13.56
N GLY A 351 -11.96 26.05 -12.97
CA GLY A 351 -13.09 26.34 -12.08
C GLY A 351 -12.91 25.80 -10.66
N ILE A 352 -11.66 25.51 -10.29
CA ILE A 352 -11.23 25.12 -8.94
C ILE A 352 -10.21 26.15 -8.48
N VAL A 353 -10.34 26.62 -7.24
CA VAL A 353 -9.41 27.57 -6.64
C VAL A 353 -9.13 27.19 -5.19
N PHE A 354 -7.92 27.48 -4.74
CA PHE A 354 -7.52 27.36 -3.34
C PHE A 354 -7.43 28.76 -2.74
N VAL A 355 -8.25 29.02 -1.73
CA VAL A 355 -8.33 30.32 -1.05
C VAL A 355 -7.74 30.18 0.33
N THR A 356 -6.63 30.86 0.58
CA THR A 356 -5.97 30.88 1.89
C THR A 356 -6.43 32.09 2.68
N MET A 357 -7.01 31.85 3.85
CA MET A 357 -7.46 32.88 4.77
C MET A 357 -6.36 33.23 5.79
N VAL A 358 -6.38 34.47 6.27
CA VAL A 358 -5.44 34.92 7.32
C VAL A 358 -5.69 34.21 8.65
N SER A 359 -6.95 33.86 8.97
CA SER A 359 -7.29 33.18 10.22
C SER A 359 -8.04 31.87 10.00
N LEU A 360 -7.85 30.92 10.92
CA LEU A 360 -8.60 29.67 10.94
C LEU A 360 -10.10 29.91 11.17
N ALA A 361 -10.44 30.93 11.96
CA ALA A 361 -11.83 31.32 12.22
C ALA A 361 -12.54 31.79 10.93
N ALA A 362 -11.85 32.58 10.11
CA ALA A 362 -12.36 33.01 8.81
C ALA A 362 -12.61 31.82 7.87
N ALA A 363 -11.63 30.90 7.76
CA ALA A 363 -11.78 29.70 6.95
C ALA A 363 -12.95 28.82 7.43
N LYS A 364 -13.08 28.63 8.75
CA LYS A 364 -14.23 27.91 9.34
C LYS A 364 -15.56 28.56 9.03
N ARG A 365 -15.64 29.89 9.05
CA ARG A 365 -16.88 30.61 8.75
C ARG A 365 -17.28 30.48 7.29
N VAL A 366 -16.34 30.69 6.37
CA VAL A 366 -16.59 30.50 4.93
C VAL A 366 -16.98 29.06 4.63
N TYR A 367 -16.36 28.09 5.31
CA TYR A 367 -16.71 26.67 5.17
C TYR A 367 -18.10 26.34 5.75
N SER A 368 -18.56 27.01 6.80
CA SER A 368 -19.90 26.74 7.37
C SER A 368 -21.04 27.34 6.55
N ASP A 369 -20.76 28.41 5.81
CA ASP A 369 -21.77 29.15 5.04
C ASP A 369 -22.08 28.48 3.67
N HIS A 370 -21.32 27.44 3.29
CA HIS A 370 -21.43 26.68 2.04
C HIS A 370 -21.43 25.17 2.27
#